data_AF-A0A348W8M4-F1
#
_entry.id   AF-A0A348W8M4-F1
#
_cell.length_a   1.000
_cell.length_b   1.000
_cell.length_c   1.000
_cell.angle_alpha   90.00
_cell.angle_beta   90.00
_cell.angle_gamma   90.00
#
_symmetry.space_group_name_H-M   'P 1'
#
loop_
_entity.id
_entity.type
_entity.pdbx_description
1 polymer ?
#
loop_
_entity_poly.entity_id
_entity_poly.type
_entity_poly.pdbx_seq_one_letter_code
_entity_poly.pdbx_strand_id
1 'polypeptide(L)'
;HKDGVPTVDYGNNIRQMALEEGLEDAFAFPGFVPAYIRPLFCRGVGPFRWAALSGDPEDIRKTDAKMKELFPENTHLHNWLDMAQERIAFQGLPARICWIGLGDRHRAGLAF
;
A
#
# COMPACT_ATOMS: atom_id res chain seq x y z
N HIS A 1 -7.99 -6.41 -22.43
CA HIS A 1 -8.51 -7.66 -21.84
C HIS A 1 -8.88 -8.72 -22.90
N LYS A 2 -9.58 -8.38 -24.00
CA LYS A 2 -9.92 -9.35 -25.08
C LYS A 2 -8.69 -10.05 -25.69
N ASP A 3 -7.56 -9.33 -25.80
CA ASP A 3 -6.28 -9.89 -26.26
C ASP A 3 -5.44 -10.58 -25.15
N GLY A 4 -6.06 -10.97 -24.03
CA GLY A 4 -5.39 -11.67 -22.93
C GLY A 4 -4.54 -10.80 -21.99
N VAL A 5 -4.38 -9.50 -22.28
CA VAL A 5 -3.64 -8.58 -21.40
C VAL A 5 -4.42 -8.32 -20.08
N PRO A 6 -3.82 -8.52 -18.89
CA PRO A 6 -4.45 -8.17 -17.62
C PRO A 6 -4.87 -6.71 -17.60
N THR A 7 -6.17 -6.48 -17.46
CA THR A 7 -6.78 -5.14 -17.45
C THR A 7 -7.59 -5.02 -16.18
N VAL A 8 -7.43 -3.93 -15.45
CA VAL A 8 -8.20 -3.67 -14.22
C VAL A 8 -8.60 -2.21 -14.12
N ASP A 9 -9.72 -1.97 -13.47
CA ASP A 9 -10.11 -0.66 -12.98
C ASP A 9 -9.43 -0.37 -11.65
N TYR A 10 -8.85 0.82 -11.53
CA TYR A 10 -8.12 1.25 -10.35
C TYR A 10 -8.91 2.21 -9.46
N GLY A 11 -10.22 1.96 -9.29
CA GLY A 11 -11.01 2.61 -8.26
C GLY A 11 -11.37 4.08 -8.52
N ASN A 12 -11.37 4.50 -9.78
CA ASN A 12 -11.82 5.85 -10.19
C ASN A 12 -13.24 5.84 -10.77
N ASN A 13 -13.93 4.69 -10.74
CA ASN A 13 -15.29 4.52 -11.24
C ASN A 13 -15.47 4.67 -12.77
N ILE A 14 -14.39 4.60 -13.57
CA ILE A 14 -14.46 4.82 -15.03
C ILE A 14 -15.36 3.82 -15.74
N ARG A 15 -15.43 2.57 -15.26
CA ARG A 15 -16.32 1.53 -15.84
C ARG A 15 -17.80 1.88 -15.69
N GLN A 16 -18.17 2.50 -14.56
CA GLN A 16 -19.56 2.91 -14.33
C GLN A 16 -19.95 4.02 -15.30
N MET A 17 -19.10 5.03 -15.47
CA MET A 17 -19.34 6.12 -16.41
C MET A 17 -19.47 5.61 -17.85
N ALA A 18 -18.60 4.66 -18.26
CA ALA A 18 -18.68 4.06 -19.58
C ALA A 18 -19.98 3.26 -19.79
N LEU A 19 -20.44 2.53 -18.76
CA LEU A 19 -21.72 1.82 -18.80
C LEU A 19 -22.90 2.79 -18.98
N GLU A 20 -22.90 3.90 -18.24
CA GLU A 20 -23.94 4.94 -18.31
C GLU A 20 -23.99 5.60 -19.69
N GLU A 21 -22.84 5.74 -20.36
CA GLU A 21 -22.73 6.25 -21.74
C GLU A 21 -22.95 5.17 -22.82
N GLY A 22 -23.40 3.97 -22.42
CA GLY A 22 -23.86 2.93 -23.34
C GLY A 22 -22.84 1.85 -23.70
N LEU A 23 -21.67 1.80 -23.07
CA LEU A 23 -20.74 0.66 -23.21
C LEU A 23 -21.21 -0.52 -22.35
N GLU A 24 -22.03 -1.40 -22.93
CA GLU A 24 -22.64 -2.53 -22.21
C GLU A 24 -21.63 -3.49 -21.54
N ASP A 25 -20.46 -3.68 -22.14
CA ASP A 25 -19.40 -4.56 -21.62
C ASP A 25 -18.35 -3.83 -20.78
N ALA A 26 -18.65 -2.62 -20.28
CA ALA A 26 -17.70 -1.82 -19.48
C ALA A 26 -17.16 -2.54 -18.24
N PHE A 27 -17.90 -3.51 -17.69
CA PHE A 27 -17.50 -4.32 -16.53
C PHE A 27 -16.85 -5.67 -16.91
N ALA A 28 -16.53 -5.91 -18.18
CA ALA A 28 -15.85 -7.14 -18.64
C ALA A 28 -14.43 -7.33 -18.06
N PHE A 29 -13.89 -6.30 -17.40
CA PHE A 29 -12.66 -6.39 -16.60
C PHE A 29 -12.91 -5.97 -15.15
N PRO A 30 -12.23 -6.61 -14.17
CA PRO A 30 -12.54 -6.43 -12.75
C PRO A 30 -11.93 -5.15 -12.18
N GLY A 31 -12.34 -4.81 -10.95
CA GLY A 31 -11.64 -3.81 -10.14
C GLY A 31 -10.39 -4.42 -9.47
N PHE A 32 -9.40 -3.58 -9.15
CA PHE A 32 -8.16 -4.02 -8.54
C PHE A 32 -8.35 -4.69 -7.16
N VAL A 33 -9.37 -4.29 -6.38
CA VAL A 33 -9.66 -4.90 -5.08
C VAL A 33 -10.05 -6.38 -5.20
N PRO A 34 -11.11 -6.75 -5.94
CA PRO A 34 -11.45 -8.16 -6.13
C PRO A 34 -10.36 -8.95 -6.87
N ALA A 35 -9.60 -8.33 -7.77
CA ALA A 35 -8.58 -9.01 -8.56
C ALA A 35 -7.30 -9.31 -7.76
N TYR A 36 -6.85 -8.40 -6.89
CA TYR A 36 -5.52 -8.47 -6.28
C TYR A 36 -5.49 -8.21 -4.78
N ILE A 37 -6.23 -7.22 -4.28
CA ILE A 37 -6.02 -6.69 -2.92
C ILE A 37 -6.83 -7.42 -1.85
N ARG A 38 -7.99 -8.00 -2.20
CA ARG A 38 -8.89 -8.64 -1.22
C ARG A 38 -8.19 -9.67 -0.31
N PRO A 39 -7.27 -10.54 -0.78
CA PRO A 39 -6.54 -11.46 0.10
C PRO A 39 -5.66 -10.76 1.15
N LEU A 40 -5.18 -9.54 0.90
CA LEU A 40 -4.49 -8.72 1.90
C LEU A 40 -5.47 -8.22 2.96
N PHE A 41 -6.62 -7.70 2.53
CA PHE A 41 -7.66 -7.20 3.43
C PHE A 41 -8.20 -8.28 4.38
N CYS A 42 -8.34 -9.52 3.92
CA CYS A 42 -8.76 -10.65 4.76
C CYS A 42 -7.82 -10.93 5.95
N ARG A 43 -6.56 -10.45 5.89
CA ARG A 43 -5.57 -10.56 6.98
C ARG A 43 -5.40 -9.26 7.77
N GLY A 44 -6.28 -8.29 7.55
CA GLY A 44 -6.17 -6.94 8.10
C GLY A 44 -4.99 -6.14 7.54
N VAL A 45 -4.34 -6.61 6.47
CA VAL A 45 -3.23 -5.89 5.81
C VAL A 45 -3.82 -4.75 4.99
N GLY A 46 -3.29 -3.55 5.16
CA GLY A 46 -3.75 -2.38 4.44
C GLY A 46 -2.75 -1.23 4.52
N PRO A 47 -3.09 -0.05 3.98
CA PRO A 47 -2.19 1.09 3.81
C PRO A 47 -1.88 1.84 5.12
N PHE A 48 -1.27 1.15 6.08
CA PHE A 48 -0.84 1.70 7.37
C PHE A 48 0.30 2.70 7.18
N ARG A 49 0.25 3.83 7.92
CA ARG A 49 1.19 4.94 7.77
C ARG A 49 1.43 5.66 9.09
N TRP A 50 2.56 6.34 9.17
CA TRP A 50 2.91 7.26 10.26
C TRP A 50 3.70 8.46 9.72
N ALA A 51 3.80 9.51 10.54
CA ALA A 51 4.52 10.74 10.21
C ALA A 51 5.29 11.24 11.44
N ALA A 52 6.46 11.84 11.21
CA ALA A 52 7.30 12.43 12.24
C ALA A 52 6.93 13.90 12.46
N LEU A 53 6.32 14.21 13.61
CA LEU A 53 5.90 15.58 13.96
C LEU A 53 7.09 16.52 14.21
N SER A 54 8.28 15.98 14.48
CA SER A 54 9.53 16.73 14.58
C SER A 54 9.91 17.43 13.27
N GLY A 55 9.44 16.91 12.13
CA GLY A 55 9.91 17.32 10.81
C GLY A 55 11.28 16.75 10.42
N ASP A 56 11.93 15.98 11.30
CA ASP A 56 13.25 15.41 11.05
C ASP A 56 13.13 14.09 10.25
N PRO A 57 13.69 13.99 9.03
CA PRO A 57 13.67 12.76 8.24
C PRO A 57 14.37 11.57 8.93
N GLU A 58 15.27 11.84 9.87
CA GLU A 58 15.96 10.79 10.61
C GLU A 58 15.00 9.98 11.49
N ASP A 59 13.89 10.56 11.96
CA ASP A 59 12.88 9.82 12.71
C ASP A 59 12.16 8.77 11.85
N ILE A 60 12.01 9.02 10.55
CA ILE A 60 11.54 8.01 9.61
C ILE A 60 12.60 6.91 9.39
N ARG A 61 13.89 7.27 9.30
CA ARG A 61 14.95 6.24 9.18
C ARG A 61 15.03 5.34 10.41
N LYS A 62 14.88 5.90 11.61
CA LYS A 62 14.82 5.13 12.88
C LYS A 62 13.62 4.18 12.89
N THR A 63 12.44 4.66 12.48
CA THR A 63 11.25 3.80 12.43
C THR A 63 11.34 2.74 11.33
N ASP A 64 11.94 3.04 10.17
CA ASP A 64 12.23 2.04 9.13
C ASP A 64 13.16 0.93 9.65
N ALA A 65 14.24 1.29 10.37
CA ALA A 65 15.13 0.32 11.01
C ALA A 65 14.39 -0.51 12.08
N LYS A 66 13.59 0.12 12.94
CA LYS A 66 12.79 -0.56 13.95
C LYS A 66 11.80 -1.56 13.33
N MET A 67 11.20 -1.21 12.20
CA MET A 67 10.32 -2.13 11.47
C MET A 67 11.07 -3.37 10.98
N LYS A 68 12.30 -3.24 10.48
CA LYS A 68 13.12 -4.40 10.09
C LYS A 68 13.48 -5.29 11.28
N GLU A 69 13.78 -4.69 12.43
CA GLU A 69 14.05 -5.43 13.68
C GLU A 69 12.82 -6.21 14.19
N LEU A 70 11.62 -5.61 14.11
CA LEU A 70 10.38 -6.24 14.58
C LEU A 70 9.91 -7.40 13.69
N PHE A 71 10.24 -7.34 12.40
CA PHE A 71 9.79 -8.28 11.36
C PHE A 71 10.98 -8.81 10.55
N PRO A 72 11.95 -9.51 11.18
CA PRO A 72 13.22 -9.87 10.53
C PRO A 72 13.04 -10.83 9.35
N GLU A 73 12.04 -11.71 9.41
CA GLU A 73 11.76 -12.71 8.37
C GLU A 73 10.96 -12.15 7.18
N ASN A 74 10.45 -10.91 7.27
CA ASN A 74 9.60 -10.34 6.24
C ASN A 74 10.44 -9.64 5.15
N THR A 75 11.05 -10.44 4.29
CA THR A 75 11.94 -9.97 3.22
C THR A 75 11.26 -8.97 2.27
N HIS A 76 9.96 -9.14 1.99
CA HIS A 76 9.21 -8.22 1.15
C HIS A 76 9.05 -6.84 1.81
N LEU A 77 8.77 -6.80 3.12
CA LEU A 77 8.72 -5.55 3.89
C LEU A 77 10.08 -4.86 3.89
N HIS A 78 11.18 -5.60 4.05
CA HIS A 78 12.53 -5.02 4.05
C HIS A 78 12.84 -4.37 2.71
N ASN A 79 12.62 -5.09 1.60
CA ASN A 79 12.79 -4.56 0.27
C ASN A 79 11.90 -3.34 -0.01
N TRP A 80 10.65 -3.34 0.50
CA TRP A 80 9.78 -2.17 0.41
C TRP A 80 10.38 -0.95 1.12
N LEU A 81 10.88 -1.10 2.33
CA LEU A 81 11.50 0.00 3.09
C LEU A 81 12.78 0.52 2.41
N ASP A 82 13.62 -0.37 1.87
CA ASP A 82 14.82 0.01 1.13
C ASP A 82 14.47 0.83 -0.11
N MET A 83 13.56 0.34 -0.95
CA MET A 83 13.09 1.10 -2.12
C MET A 83 12.44 2.43 -1.71
N ALA A 84 11.67 2.45 -0.63
CA ALA A 84 10.99 3.64 -0.17
C ALA A 84 11.98 4.68 0.39
N GLN A 85 13.12 4.27 0.92
CA GLN A 85 14.20 5.17 1.33
C GLN A 85 14.99 5.70 0.11
N GLU A 86 15.25 4.86 -0.88
CA GLU A 86 16.05 5.24 -2.06
C GLU A 86 15.27 6.04 -3.10
N ARG A 87 13.96 5.80 -3.23
CA ARG A 87 13.17 6.24 -4.41
C ARG A 87 12.09 7.25 -4.08
N ILE A 88 11.77 7.48 -2.79
CA ILE A 88 10.67 8.37 -2.39
C ILE A 88 11.23 9.55 -1.60
N ALA A 89 11.13 10.75 -2.19
CA ALA A 89 11.42 11.99 -1.49
C ALA A 89 10.27 12.37 -0.54
N PHE A 90 10.59 12.93 0.62
CA PHE A 90 9.59 13.42 1.56
C PHE A 90 8.85 14.66 1.04
N GLN A 91 7.59 14.81 1.48
CA GLN A 91 6.75 15.97 1.16
C GLN A 91 6.13 16.50 2.47
N GLY A 92 6.48 17.72 2.88
CA GLY A 92 6.05 18.26 4.17
C GLY A 92 6.70 17.51 5.33
N LEU A 93 5.90 17.07 6.31
CA LEU A 93 6.40 16.22 7.39
C LEU A 93 6.91 14.88 6.82
N PRO A 94 8.11 14.41 7.20
CA PRO A 94 8.57 13.09 6.85
C PRO A 94 7.56 12.03 7.29
N ALA A 95 7.19 11.14 6.37
CA ALA A 95 6.17 10.12 6.60
C ALA A 95 6.53 8.85 5.84
N ARG A 96 6.00 7.72 6.34
CA ARG A 96 6.18 6.41 5.73
C ARG A 96 4.84 5.70 5.62
N ILE A 97 4.64 5.05 4.47
CA ILE A 97 3.57 4.08 4.23
C ILE A 97 4.21 2.68 4.23
N CYS A 98 3.59 1.73 4.93
CA CYS A 98 4.01 0.34 4.96
C CYS A 98 2.80 -0.57 5.17
N TRP A 99 2.61 -1.55 4.30
CA TRP A 99 1.45 -2.43 4.39
C TRP A 99 1.68 -3.53 5.43
N ILE A 100 0.99 -3.43 6.57
CA ILE A 100 1.05 -4.40 7.67
C ILE A 100 -0.34 -4.78 8.18
N GLY A 101 -0.42 -5.99 8.73
CA GLY A 101 -1.67 -6.69 9.08
C GLY A 101 -2.15 -6.52 10.51
N LEU A 102 -3.24 -7.24 10.82
CA LEU A 102 -3.64 -7.47 12.20
C LEU A 102 -2.49 -8.15 12.95
N GLY A 103 -2.24 -7.74 14.20
CA GLY A 103 -1.08 -8.18 14.97
C GLY A 103 0.13 -7.26 14.76
N ASP A 104 0.61 -7.11 13.53
CA ASP A 104 1.81 -6.32 13.27
C ASP A 104 1.62 -4.82 13.57
N ARG A 105 0.41 -4.28 13.30
CA ARG A 105 0.09 -2.87 13.57
C ARG A 105 0.29 -2.47 15.02
N HIS A 106 -0.15 -3.28 15.99
CA HIS A 106 -0.02 -2.92 17.40
C HIS A 106 1.43 -3.07 17.87
N ARG A 107 2.16 -4.07 17.36
CA ARG A 107 3.59 -4.27 17.66
C ARG A 107 4.43 -3.08 17.18
N ALA A 108 4.15 -2.60 15.97
CA ALA A 108 4.80 -1.40 15.43
C ALA A 108 4.44 -0.15 16.25
N GLY A 109 3.14 0.08 16.50
CA GLY A 109 2.67 1.27 17.21
C GLY A 109 3.17 1.39 18.66
N LEU A 110 3.41 0.27 19.36
CA LEU A 110 4.00 0.27 20.70
C LEU A 110 5.52 0.48 20.71
N ALA A 111 6.18 0.26 19.57
CA ALA A 111 7.63 0.38 19.44
C ALA A 111 8.09 1.75 18.91
N PHE A 112 7.16 2.56 18.38
CA PHE A 112 7.39 3.93 17.92
C PHE A 112 7.33 4.90 19.10
#